data_AF-A0A9D6N811-F1
#
_entry.id   AF-A0A9D6N811-F1
#
_cell.length_a   1.000
_cell.length_b   1.000
_cell.length_c   1.000
_cell.angle_alpha   90.00
_cell.angle_beta   90.00
_cell.angle_gamma   90.00
#
_symmetry.space_group_name_H-M   'P 1'
#
loop_
_entity.id
_entity.type
_entity.pdbx_description
1 polymer ?
#
loop_
_entity_poly.entity_id
_entity_poly.type
_entity_poly.pdbx_seq_one_letter_code
_entity_poly.pdbx_strand_id
1 'polypeptide(L)' 'MVVLNVDIQKWDSPVCRQFRINSVPHFKVYNGSGQLQAEGRAALDYLSKVLR' A
#
# COMPACT_ATOMS: atom_id res chain seq x y z
N MET A 1 12.76 -2.72 8.45
CA MET A 1 11.47 -2.44 7.78
C MET A 1 11.25 -0.95 7.79
N VAL A 2 10.91 -0.34 6.65
CA VAL A 2 10.57 1.08 6.55
C VAL A 2 9.09 1.18 6.22
N VAL A 3 8.37 2.07 6.90
CA VAL A 3 6.95 2.33 6.64
C VAL A 3 6.82 3.77 6.17
N LEU A 4 6.21 3.96 5.01
CA LEU A 4 5.88 5.26 4.46
C LEU A 4 4.38 5.46 4.59
N ASN A 5 3.98 6.47 5.37
CA ASN A 5 2.58 6.86 5.51
C ASN A 5 2.29 8.07 4.61
N VAL A 6 1.23 7.96 3.83
CA VAL A 6 0.71 9.06 3.01
C VAL A 6 -0.71 9.35 3.47
N ASP A 7 -0.93 10.55 4.02
CA ASP A 7 -2.26 10.96 4.45
C ASP A 7 -3.13 11.31 3.24
N ILE A 8 -4.15 10.49 2.97
CA ILE A 8 -5.13 10.71 1.90
C ILE A 8 -6.47 11.05 2.54
N GLN A 9 -6.76 12.34 2.64
CA GLN A 9 -7.99 12.83 3.27
C GLN A 9 -9.22 12.75 2.35
N LYS A 10 -9.01 12.67 1.03
CA LYS A 10 -10.09 12.65 0.04
C LYS A 10 -9.89 11.54 -0.98
N TRP A 11 -10.94 10.74 -1.19
CA TRP A 11 -10.89 9.57 -2.07
C TRP A 11 -10.80 9.94 -3.56
N ASP A 12 -11.22 11.14 -3.94
CA ASP A 12 -11.13 11.71 -5.29
C ASP A 12 -9.84 12.51 -5.53
N SER A 13 -8.89 12.45 -4.60
CA SER A 13 -7.63 13.18 -4.68
C SER A 13 -6.83 12.82 -5.95
N PRO A 14 -5.96 13.73 -6.44
CA PRO A 14 -5.08 13.43 -7.57
C PRO A 14 -4.22 12.18 -7.34
N VAL A 15 -3.77 11.94 -6.10
CA VAL A 15 -3.04 10.72 -5.71
C VAL A 15 -3.87 9.47 -5.97
N CYS A 16 -5.14 9.43 -5.55
CA CYS A 16 -5.98 8.27 -5.79
C CYS A 16 -6.16 7.99 -7.28
N ARG A 17 -6.36 9.03 -8.08
CA ARG A 17 -6.51 8.90 -9.54
C ARG A 17 -5.23 8.45 -10.23
N GLN A 18 -4.10 9.09 -9.92
CA GLN A 18 -2.79 8.80 -10.53
C GLN A 18 -2.35 7.37 -10.26
N PHE A 19 -2.57 6.87 -9.03
CA PHE A 19 -2.14 5.54 -8.61
C PHE A 19 -3.25 4.49 -8.66
N ARG A 20 -4.42 4.83 -9.25
CA ARG A 20 -5.61 3.96 -9.36
C ARG A 20 -6.01 3.32 -8.01
N ILE A 21 -5.93 4.10 -6.93
CA ILE A 21 -6.30 3.67 -5.59
C ILE A 21 -7.83 3.70 -5.47
N ASN A 22 -8.44 2.52 -5.49
CA ASN A 22 -9.89 2.37 -5.46
C ASN A 22 -10.47 2.24 -4.04
N SER A 23 -9.64 2.32 -2.99
CA SER A 23 -10.05 2.24 -1.58
C SER A 23 -9.05 2.94 -0.68
N VAL A 24 -9.52 3.70 0.32
CA VAL A 24 -8.69 4.23 1.41
C VAL A 24 -9.26 3.68 2.72
N PRO A 25 -8.47 3.03 3.60
CA PRO A 25 -7.01 2.86 3.53
C PRO A 25 -6.54 1.93 2.39
N HIS A 26 -5.31 2.17 1.90
CA HIS A 26 -4.66 1.37 0.86
C HIS A 26 -3.23 1.04 1.28
N PHE A 27 -2.87 -0.24 1.24
CA PHE A 27 -1.56 -0.71 1.71
C PHE A 27 -0.80 -1.38 0.57
N LYS A 28 0.50 -1.09 0.45
CA LYS A 28 1.40 -1.64 -0.57
C LYS A 28 2.69 -2.12 0.07
N VAL A 29 3.21 -3.26 -0.38
CA VAL A 29 4.47 -3.85 0.07
C VAL A 29 5.43 -3.89 -1.11
N TYR A 30 6.63 -3.38 -0.89
CA TYR A 30 7.73 -3.38 -1.87
C TYR A 30 8.92 -4.15 -1.31
N ASN A 31 9.70 -4.79 -2.19
CA ASN A 31 10.97 -5.40 -1.81
C ASN A 31 12.12 -4.36 -1.80
N GLY A 32 13.34 -4.79 -1.45
CA GLY A 32 14.51 -3.90 -1.38
C GLY A 32 14.97 -3.30 -2.70
N SER A 33 14.51 -3.82 -3.85
CA SER A 33 14.77 -3.23 -5.18
C SER A 33 13.66 -2.28 -5.63
N GLY A 34 12.64 -2.05 -4.80
CA GLY A 34 11.51 -1.16 -5.11
C GLY A 34 10.41 -1.81 -5.97
N GLN A 35 10.43 -3.14 -6.14
CA GLN A 35 9.38 -3.85 -6.87
C GLN A 35 8.17 -4.13 -5.96
N LEU A 36 6.96 -3.86 -6.46
CA LEU A 36 5.72 -4.15 -5.76
C LEU A 36 5.54 -5.67 -5.61
N GLN A 37 5.36 -6.14 -4.37
CA GLN A 37 5.16 -7.55 -4.05
C GLN A 37 3.68 -7.87 -3.79
N ALA A 38 2.96 -6.97 -3.11
CA ALA A 38 1.56 -7.13 -2.77
C ALA A 38 0.89 -5.78 -2.50
N GLU A 39 -0.42 -5.70 -2.72
CA GLU A 39 -1.23 -4.53 -2.36
C GLU A 39 -2.61 -4.93 -1.81
N GLY A 40 -3.28 -4.00 -1.12
CA GLY A 40 -4.61 -4.18 -0.53
C GLY A 40 -4.64 -5.34 0.47
N ARG A 41 -5.60 -6.27 0.29
CA ARG A 41 -5.76 -7.42 1.20
C ARG A 41 -4.55 -8.35 1.19
N ALA A 42 -3.98 -8.62 0.00
CA ALA A 42 -2.82 -9.49 -0.13
C ALA A 42 -1.59 -8.93 0.60
N ALA A 43 -1.48 -7.59 0.72
CA ALA A 43 -0.42 -6.95 1.49
C ALA A 43 -0.54 -7.19 3.00
N LEU A 44 -1.76 -7.22 3.55
CA LEU A 44 -1.99 -7.59 4.94
C LEU A 44 -1.62 -9.06 5.20
N ASP A 45 -2.04 -9.95 4.30
CA ASP A 45 -1.73 -11.37 4.41
C ASP A 45 -0.20 -11.61 4.28
N TYR A 46 0.47 -10.89 3.39
CA TYR A 46 1.94 -10.90 3.29
C TYR A 46 2.60 -10.49 4.61
N LEU A 47 2.17 -9.37 5.20
CA LEU A 47 2.73 -8.87 6.45
C LEU A 47 2.55 -9.87 7.60
N SER A 48 1.39 -10.53 7.67
CA SER A 48 1.09 -11.53 8.70
C SER A 48 2.02 -12.76 8.66
N LYS A 49 2.56 -13.07 7.47
CA LYS A 49 3.53 -14.16 7.27
C LYS A 49 4.96 -13.73 7.62
N VAL A 50 5.32 -12.47 7.35
CA VAL A 50 6.67 -11.93 7.59
C VAL A 50 6.89 -11.55 9.05
N LEU A 51 5.84 -11.17 9.77
CA LEU A 51 5.91 -10.80 11.19
C LEU A 51 5.83 -11.98 12.16
N ARG A 52 5.64 -13.21 11.66
CA ARG A 52 5.77 -14.44 12.44
C ARG A 52 7.22 -14.91 12.44
#